data_AF-A0A835HXC9-F1
#
_entry.id   AF-A0A835HXC9-F1
#
_cell.length_a   1.000
_cell.length_b   1.000
_cell.length_c   1.000
_cell.angle_alpha   90.00
_cell.angle_beta   90.00
_cell.angle_gamma   90.00
#
_symmetry.space_group_name_H-M   'P 1'
#
loop_
_entity.id
_entity.type
_entity.pdbx_description
1 polymer ?
#
loop_
_entity_poly.entity_id
_entity_poly.type
_entity_poly.pdbx_seq_one_letter_code
_entity_poly.pdbx_strand_id
1 'polypeptide(L)'
;MNTIYNDFDQTSLDKLTPEFRSGLDALTRFVFERTRPKQVGATVMTGPILAGLTQSFLDALNNGAVPTIASSWQSVEEAECRKAYDTASEVYMASFDRSKPPDEATLREAHEEAVQKSIAAFNASAVGVGSVRQKYEKLLQTFLRRAFEVLDGLLSEYEASSHGPGKWQKLTTFLQQSLEGPILDLAKKQVDQIGSEKSALMLKCRSIEDRMGLLNKQLEASEMNKTEYLRRYENAINDKKALAEDYMGRITNLQSKCSSLEERCTNLMKDRDSARQESLDWKRKCDQILSKQKAEEGQAHGEIATLKSRASATEAMLGAAREQAQSAQEEAAEWRRKFDLAAREAKAALEKAATVQERSNKQTQIREDALREEFSASLAEKAAESKLRNYGVETSALQLKKSRTWTRS
;
A
#
# COMPACT_ATOMS: atom_id res chain seq x y z
N MET A 1 -41.43 15.80 1.25
CA MET A 1 -42.42 16.84 0.91
C MET A 1 -41.97 17.79 -0.22
N ASN A 2 -40.67 17.87 -0.57
CA ASN A 2 -40.16 18.84 -1.57
C ASN A 2 -40.03 18.33 -3.02
N THR A 3 -40.43 17.11 -3.36
CA THR A 3 -40.29 16.57 -4.72
C THR A 3 -41.49 16.84 -5.64
N ILE A 4 -42.59 17.40 -5.11
CA ILE A 4 -43.84 17.59 -5.88
C ILE A 4 -43.87 18.94 -6.63
N TYR A 5 -43.03 19.91 -6.26
CA TYR A 5 -43.07 21.25 -6.85
C TYR A 5 -42.24 21.44 -8.13
N ASN A 6 -41.34 20.52 -8.47
CA ASN A 6 -40.46 20.67 -9.64
C ASN A 6 -41.04 20.13 -10.96
N ASP A 7 -42.09 19.30 -10.93
CA ASP A 7 -42.67 18.64 -12.12
C ASP A 7 -44.19 18.91 -12.27
N PHE A 8 -44.68 20.05 -11.75
CA PHE A 8 -46.11 20.38 -11.75
C PHE A 8 -46.69 20.55 -13.16
N ASP A 9 -45.89 21.00 -14.12
CA ASP A 9 -46.23 21.15 -15.53
C ASP A 9 -46.38 19.81 -16.27
N GLN A 10 -45.73 18.74 -15.79
CA GLN A 10 -45.82 17.38 -16.35
C GLN A 10 -46.84 16.50 -15.63
N THR A 11 -47.45 17.00 -14.54
CA THR A 11 -48.41 16.24 -13.75
C THR A 11 -49.79 16.25 -14.40
N SER A 12 -50.33 15.07 -14.75
CA SER A 12 -51.69 14.94 -15.28
C SER A 12 -52.73 15.55 -14.33
N LEU A 13 -53.70 16.28 -14.88
CA LEU A 13 -54.78 16.96 -14.13
C LEU A 13 -55.55 16.00 -13.20
N ASP A 14 -55.67 14.72 -13.56
CA ASP A 14 -56.35 13.70 -12.76
C ASP A 14 -55.62 13.35 -11.47
N LYS A 15 -54.32 13.65 -11.39
CA LYS A 15 -53.48 13.44 -10.19
C LYS A 15 -53.54 14.60 -9.20
N LEU A 16 -54.13 15.74 -9.58
CA LEU A 16 -54.29 16.89 -8.70
C LEU A 16 -55.41 16.67 -7.68
N THR A 17 -55.50 17.54 -6.67
CA THR A 17 -56.61 17.43 -5.71
C THR A 17 -57.94 17.80 -6.38
N PRO A 18 -59.06 17.14 -6.04
CA PRO A 18 -60.38 17.45 -6.58
C PRO A 18 -60.77 18.93 -6.41
N GLU A 19 -60.41 19.53 -5.28
CA GLU A 19 -60.68 20.93 -4.96
C GLU A 19 -59.92 21.88 -5.90
N PHE A 20 -58.66 21.57 -6.21
CA PHE A 20 -57.87 22.35 -7.15
C PHE A 20 -58.43 22.25 -8.57
N ARG A 21 -58.82 21.05 -9.02
CA ARG A 21 -59.47 20.87 -10.33
C ARG A 21 -60.77 21.66 -10.42
N SER A 22 -61.63 21.56 -9.41
CA SER A 22 -62.89 22.30 -9.37
C SER A 22 -62.66 23.81 -9.36
N GLY A 23 -61.64 24.29 -8.64
CA GLY A 23 -61.25 25.70 -8.61
C GLY A 23 -60.70 26.18 -9.96
N LEU A 24 -59.85 25.39 -10.61
CA LEU A 24 -59.28 25.70 -11.93
C LEU A 24 -60.37 25.77 -13.00
N ASP A 25 -61.30 24.82 -12.98
CA ASP A 25 -62.42 24.77 -13.90
C ASP A 25 -63.40 25.94 -13.68
N ALA A 26 -63.70 26.28 -12.42
CA ALA A 26 -64.47 27.48 -12.08
C ALA A 26 -63.79 28.77 -12.56
N LEU A 27 -62.48 28.90 -12.34
CA LEU A 27 -61.68 30.04 -12.81
C LEU A 27 -61.67 30.13 -14.34
N THR A 28 -61.49 28.99 -15.01
CA THR A 28 -61.45 28.90 -16.48
C THR A 28 -62.77 29.34 -17.09
N ARG A 29 -63.90 28.81 -16.59
CA ARG A 29 -65.23 29.29 -17.01
C ARG A 29 -65.42 30.77 -16.73
N PHE A 30 -65.08 31.22 -15.52
CA PHE A 30 -65.22 32.62 -15.14
C PHE A 30 -64.48 33.55 -16.10
N VAL A 31 -63.26 33.19 -16.49
CA VAL A 31 -62.46 33.96 -17.47
C VAL A 31 -63.14 33.90 -18.84
N PHE A 32 -63.39 32.72 -19.41
CA PHE A 32 -63.92 32.60 -20.78
C PHE A 32 -65.32 33.22 -20.95
N GLU A 33 -66.19 33.15 -19.95
CA GLU A 33 -67.53 33.72 -20.01
C GLU A 33 -67.54 35.24 -19.86
N ARG A 34 -66.53 35.83 -19.21
CA ARG A 34 -66.50 37.27 -18.90
C ARG A 34 -65.49 38.06 -19.72
N THR A 35 -64.49 37.41 -20.30
CA THR A 35 -63.50 38.08 -21.15
C THR A 35 -64.19 38.63 -22.39
N ARG A 36 -64.21 39.95 -22.50
CA ARG A 36 -64.71 40.65 -23.69
C ARG A 36 -63.58 40.82 -24.69
N PRO A 37 -63.89 40.87 -26.01
CA PRO A 37 -62.91 41.27 -27.01
C PRO A 37 -62.24 42.58 -26.61
N LYS A 38 -60.91 42.64 -26.73
CA LYS A 38 -60.16 43.85 -26.41
C LYS A 38 -60.59 44.95 -27.38
N GLN A 39 -60.83 46.13 -26.86
CA GLN A 39 -61.31 47.28 -27.64
C GLN A 39 -60.48 48.52 -27.33
N VAL A 40 -60.37 49.41 -28.32
CA VAL A 40 -59.89 50.79 -28.16
C VAL A 40 -61.03 51.70 -28.63
N GLY A 41 -61.63 52.43 -27.69
CA GLY A 41 -62.90 53.12 -27.95
C GLY A 41 -64.01 52.12 -28.31
N ALA A 42 -64.70 52.35 -29.43
CA ALA A 42 -65.72 51.44 -29.96
C ALA A 42 -65.16 50.34 -30.87
N THR A 43 -63.86 50.35 -31.16
CA THR A 43 -63.24 49.47 -32.16
C THR A 43 -62.70 48.21 -31.50
N VAL A 44 -63.13 47.04 -31.99
CA VAL A 44 -62.56 45.75 -31.59
C VAL A 44 -61.15 45.60 -32.14
N MET A 45 -60.21 45.27 -31.27
CA MET A 45 -58.81 45.06 -31.60
C MET A 45 -58.64 43.68 -32.23
N THR A 46 -58.63 43.63 -33.56
CA THR A 46 -58.39 42.43 -34.34
C THR A 46 -56.90 42.04 -34.32
N GLY A 47 -56.56 40.85 -34.82
CA GLY A 47 -55.18 40.39 -34.91
C GLY A 47 -54.22 41.37 -35.60
N PRO A 48 -54.55 41.88 -36.82
CA PRO A 48 -53.74 42.89 -37.50
C PRO A 48 -53.55 44.19 -36.69
N ILE A 49 -54.62 44.70 -36.07
CA ILE A 49 -54.57 45.91 -35.23
C ILE A 49 -53.65 45.68 -34.03
N LEU A 50 -53.78 44.53 -33.34
CA LEU A 50 -52.92 44.19 -32.21
C LEU A 50 -51.45 44.07 -32.61
N ALA A 51 -51.17 43.44 -33.75
CA ALA A 51 -49.82 43.32 -34.28
C ALA A 51 -49.22 44.69 -34.60
N GLY A 52 -49.98 45.58 -35.25
CA GLY A 52 -49.55 46.95 -35.53
C GLY A 52 -49.27 47.77 -34.27
N LEU A 53 -50.14 47.67 -33.25
CA LEU A 53 -49.93 48.32 -31.96
C LEU A 53 -48.69 47.79 -31.25
N THR A 54 -48.50 46.47 -31.26
CA THR A 54 -47.33 45.83 -30.66
C THR A 54 -46.05 46.28 -31.35
N GLN A 55 -46.03 46.31 -32.69
CA GLN A 55 -44.88 46.81 -33.44
C GLN A 55 -44.60 48.27 -33.11
N SER A 56 -45.63 49.13 -33.07
CA SER A 56 -45.45 50.54 -32.70
C SER A 56 -44.89 50.72 -31.29
N PHE A 57 -45.31 49.89 -30.33
CA PHE A 57 -44.74 49.92 -28.98
C PHE A 57 -43.29 49.45 -28.96
N LEU A 58 -42.96 48.38 -29.68
CA LEU A 58 -41.58 47.90 -29.79
C LEU A 58 -40.68 48.94 -30.45
N ASP A 59 -41.14 49.61 -31.50
CA ASP A 59 -40.38 50.66 -32.17
C ASP A 59 -40.13 51.86 -31.24
N ALA A 60 -41.13 52.26 -30.44
CA ALA A 60 -40.94 53.32 -29.45
C ALA A 60 -39.90 52.92 -28.39
N LEU A 61 -40.01 51.71 -27.83
CA LEU A 61 -39.07 51.20 -26.83
C LEU A 61 -37.64 51.11 -27.38
N ASN A 62 -37.48 50.53 -28.58
CA ASN A 62 -36.18 50.35 -29.22
C ASN A 62 -35.50 51.68 -29.56
N ASN A 63 -36.27 52.75 -29.76
CA ASN A 63 -35.76 54.10 -30.02
C ASN A 63 -35.67 54.97 -28.74
N GLY A 64 -35.81 54.38 -27.55
CA GLY A 64 -35.67 55.09 -26.27
C GLY A 64 -36.82 56.06 -25.94
N ALA A 65 -37.96 55.94 -26.63
CA ALA A 65 -39.17 56.71 -26.37
C ALA A 65 -40.15 55.93 -25.48
N VAL A 66 -41.02 56.64 -24.78
CA VAL A 66 -42.10 56.03 -23.99
C VAL A 66 -43.28 55.69 -24.92
N PRO A 67 -43.70 54.41 -25.03
CA PRO A 67 -44.85 54.04 -25.85
C PRO A 67 -46.12 54.75 -25.38
N THR A 68 -46.81 55.40 -26.31
CA THR A 68 -48.06 56.11 -26.02
C THR A 68 -49.18 55.50 -26.84
N ILE A 69 -50.23 55.02 -26.16
CA ILE A 69 -51.38 54.35 -26.79
C ILE A 69 -52.01 55.25 -27.87
N ALA A 70 -52.11 56.56 -27.63
CA ALA A 70 -52.72 57.50 -28.57
C ALA A 70 -51.96 57.59 -29.91
N SER A 71 -50.64 57.79 -29.87
CA SER A 71 -49.83 57.91 -31.11
C SER A 71 -49.73 56.57 -31.85
N SER A 72 -49.62 55.46 -31.12
CA SER A 72 -49.62 54.12 -31.71
C SER A 72 -50.97 53.78 -32.34
N TRP A 73 -52.09 54.12 -31.69
CA TRP A 73 -53.42 53.94 -32.25
C TRP A 73 -53.63 54.76 -33.52
N GLN A 74 -53.23 56.03 -33.52
CA GLN A 74 -53.36 56.89 -34.70
C GLN A 74 -52.57 56.35 -35.91
N SER A 75 -51.34 55.86 -35.67
CA SER A 75 -50.51 55.25 -36.71
C SER A 75 -51.15 53.98 -37.29
N VAL A 76 -51.68 53.12 -36.42
CA VAL A 76 -52.38 51.88 -36.82
C VAL A 76 -53.68 52.19 -37.56
N GLU A 77 -54.48 53.16 -37.09
CA GLU A 77 -55.70 53.60 -37.77
C GLU A 77 -55.39 54.13 -39.18
N GLU A 78 -54.30 54.89 -39.35
CA GLU A 78 -53.88 55.40 -40.65
C GLU A 78 -53.39 54.29 -41.60
N ALA A 79 -52.61 53.34 -41.10
CA ALA A 79 -52.13 52.21 -41.89
C ALA A 79 -53.27 51.30 -42.34
N GLU A 80 -54.18 50.94 -41.44
CA GLU A 80 -55.30 50.05 -41.76
C GLU A 80 -56.34 50.73 -42.66
N CYS A 81 -56.65 52.02 -42.44
CA CYS A 81 -57.53 52.76 -43.35
C CYS A 81 -56.93 52.94 -44.75
N ARG A 82 -55.60 53.10 -44.86
CA ARG A 82 -54.90 53.15 -46.14
C ARG A 82 -54.99 51.82 -46.87
N LYS A 83 -54.71 50.72 -46.17
CA LYS A 83 -54.82 49.37 -46.73
C LYS A 83 -56.26 49.08 -47.17
N ALA A 84 -57.25 49.46 -46.37
CA ALA A 84 -58.66 49.34 -46.73
C ALA A 84 -59.01 50.15 -47.98
N TYR A 85 -58.46 51.37 -48.12
CA TYR A 85 -58.61 52.18 -49.33
C TYR A 85 -57.99 51.52 -50.56
N ASP A 86 -56.78 50.98 -50.44
CA ASP A 86 -56.08 50.31 -51.56
C ASP A 86 -56.87 49.08 -52.02
N THR A 87 -57.27 48.22 -51.08
CA THR A 87 -58.11 47.04 -51.37
C THR A 87 -59.46 47.44 -51.98
N ALA A 88 -60.12 48.47 -51.45
CA ALA A 88 -61.40 48.94 -52.00
C ALA A 88 -61.24 49.50 -53.43
N SER A 89 -60.12 50.17 -53.70
CA SER A 89 -59.79 50.69 -55.03
C SER A 89 -59.56 49.55 -56.02
N GLU A 90 -58.84 48.50 -55.62
CA GLU A 90 -58.65 47.28 -56.41
C GLU A 90 -59.98 46.56 -56.69
N VAL A 91 -60.83 46.40 -55.66
CA VAL A 91 -62.17 45.79 -55.80
C VAL A 91 -63.02 46.57 -56.81
N TYR A 92 -62.97 47.90 -56.79
CA TYR A 92 -63.64 48.74 -57.78
C TYR A 92 -63.09 48.47 -59.19
N MET A 93 -61.76 48.51 -59.37
CA MET A 93 -61.13 48.34 -60.68
C MET A 93 -61.35 46.94 -61.26
N ALA A 94 -61.44 45.91 -60.41
CA ALA A 94 -61.73 44.54 -60.83
C ALA A 94 -63.23 44.32 -61.13
N SER A 95 -64.13 44.98 -60.39
CA SER A 95 -65.57 44.87 -60.58
C SER A 95 -66.08 45.68 -61.77
N PHE A 96 -65.43 46.82 -62.05
CA PHE A 96 -65.80 47.71 -63.15
C PHE A 96 -65.05 47.33 -64.44
N ASP A 97 -65.65 46.42 -65.20
CA ASP A 97 -65.10 45.94 -66.48
C ASP A 97 -65.22 47.00 -67.59
N ARG A 98 -64.10 47.69 -67.84
CA ARG A 98 -63.98 48.76 -68.85
C ARG A 98 -63.82 48.26 -70.29
N SER A 99 -63.72 46.95 -70.50
CA SER A 99 -63.42 46.33 -71.80
C SER A 99 -64.66 45.98 -72.62
N LYS A 100 -65.83 45.96 -72.00
CA LYS A 100 -67.12 45.77 -72.67
C LYS A 100 -67.61 47.14 -73.14
N PRO A 101 -68.06 47.31 -74.40
CA PRO A 101 -68.74 48.52 -74.84
C PRO A 101 -70.17 48.51 -74.32
N PRO A 102 -70.52 49.30 -73.30
CA PRO A 102 -71.88 49.37 -72.79
C PRO A 102 -72.57 50.59 -73.41
N ASP A 103 -73.88 50.54 -73.56
CA ASP A 103 -74.62 51.79 -73.71
C ASP A 103 -74.46 52.64 -72.42
N GLU A 104 -74.67 53.96 -72.53
CA GLU A 104 -74.46 54.89 -71.40
C GLU A 104 -75.21 54.46 -70.12
N ALA A 105 -76.37 53.83 -70.29
CA ALA A 105 -77.20 53.32 -69.20
C ALA A 105 -76.57 52.13 -68.47
N THR A 106 -76.06 51.13 -69.20
CA THR A 106 -75.42 49.94 -68.62
C THR A 106 -74.04 50.25 -68.02
N LEU A 107 -73.31 51.24 -68.57
CA LEU A 107 -72.05 51.72 -67.98
C LEU A 107 -72.29 52.35 -66.60
N ARG A 108 -73.36 53.15 -66.48
CA ARG A 108 -73.75 53.79 -65.21
C ARG A 108 -74.20 52.76 -64.17
N GLU A 109 -74.96 51.74 -64.57
CA GLU A 109 -75.37 50.64 -63.69
C GLU A 109 -74.17 49.83 -63.18
N ALA A 110 -73.24 49.47 -64.08
CA ALA A 110 -72.01 48.76 -63.72
C ALA A 110 -71.11 49.58 -62.79
N HIS A 111 -71.05 50.91 -62.98
CA HIS A 111 -70.33 51.81 -62.07
C HIS A 111 -70.92 51.77 -60.67
N GLU A 112 -72.24 51.91 -60.55
CA GLU A 112 -72.93 51.92 -59.27
C GLU A 112 -72.75 50.59 -58.51
N GLU A 113 -72.84 49.45 -59.21
CA GLU A 113 -72.58 48.13 -58.62
C GLU A 113 -71.13 48.01 -58.11
N ALA A 114 -70.15 48.46 -58.90
CA ALA A 114 -68.75 48.44 -58.51
C ALA A 114 -68.45 49.38 -57.34
N VAL A 115 -69.11 50.55 -57.28
CA VAL A 115 -69.04 51.48 -56.15
C VAL A 115 -69.56 50.83 -54.88
N GLN A 116 -70.72 50.16 -54.95
CA GLN A 116 -71.29 49.47 -53.79
C GLN A 116 -70.35 48.38 -53.25
N LYS A 117 -69.76 47.56 -54.13
CA LYS A 117 -68.79 46.53 -53.74
C LYS A 117 -67.54 47.13 -53.11
N SER A 118 -67.02 48.22 -53.68
CA SER A 118 -65.86 48.94 -53.16
C SER A 118 -66.10 49.54 -51.77
N ILE A 119 -67.23 50.22 -51.57
CA ILE A 119 -67.60 50.82 -50.29
C ILE A 119 -67.83 49.74 -49.23
N ALA A 120 -68.46 48.61 -49.59
CA ALA A 120 -68.63 47.48 -48.68
C ALA A 120 -67.28 46.90 -48.24
N ALA A 121 -66.34 46.71 -49.18
CA ALA A 121 -64.98 46.23 -48.88
C ALA A 121 -64.19 47.20 -47.98
N PHE A 122 -64.31 48.51 -48.24
CA PHE A 122 -63.73 49.54 -47.39
C PHE A 122 -64.30 49.50 -45.98
N ASN A 123 -65.62 49.46 -45.84
CA ASN A 123 -66.28 49.47 -44.52
C ASN A 123 -66.02 48.20 -43.70
N ALA A 124 -65.78 47.06 -44.35
CA ALA A 124 -65.42 45.81 -43.68
C ALA A 124 -63.99 45.83 -43.10
N SER A 125 -63.09 46.63 -43.69
CA SER A 125 -61.65 46.58 -43.39
C SER A 125 -61.13 47.83 -42.69
N ALA A 126 -61.76 48.99 -42.93
CA ALA A 126 -61.34 50.26 -42.36
C ALA A 126 -61.56 50.27 -40.84
N VAL A 127 -60.56 50.80 -40.13
CA VAL A 127 -60.51 50.79 -38.68
C VAL A 127 -60.90 52.17 -38.14
N GLY A 128 -61.61 52.18 -37.01
CA GLY A 128 -61.98 53.41 -36.33
C GLY A 128 -63.23 54.10 -36.89
N VAL A 129 -63.58 55.21 -36.25
CA VAL A 129 -64.69 56.11 -36.61
C VAL A 129 -64.24 57.58 -36.58
N GLY A 130 -62.93 57.81 -36.53
CA GLY A 130 -62.32 59.13 -36.37
C GLY A 130 -62.08 59.85 -37.70
N SER A 131 -61.37 60.98 -37.61
CA SER A 131 -61.02 61.83 -38.76
C SER A 131 -60.15 61.12 -39.80
N VAL A 132 -59.35 60.13 -39.37
CA VAL A 132 -58.49 59.34 -40.25
C VAL A 132 -59.31 58.47 -41.21
N ARG A 133 -60.29 57.71 -40.71
CA ARG A 133 -61.22 56.95 -41.57
C ARG A 133 -61.97 57.87 -42.53
N GLN A 134 -62.49 58.99 -42.05
CA GLN A 134 -63.21 59.96 -42.89
C GLN A 134 -62.33 60.53 -44.02
N LYS A 135 -61.03 60.76 -43.76
CA LYS A 135 -60.06 61.17 -44.79
C LYS A 135 -59.99 60.12 -45.91
N TYR A 136 -59.82 58.85 -45.56
CA TYR A 136 -59.72 57.77 -46.56
C TYR A 136 -61.05 57.47 -47.25
N GLU A 137 -62.18 57.63 -46.58
CA GLU A 137 -63.51 57.54 -47.17
C GLU A 137 -63.72 58.63 -48.23
N LYS A 138 -63.33 59.88 -47.94
CA LYS A 138 -63.35 60.98 -48.93
C LYS A 138 -62.41 60.74 -50.10
N LEU A 139 -61.21 60.21 -49.83
CA LEU A 139 -60.26 59.84 -50.89
C LEU A 139 -60.86 58.76 -51.80
N LEU A 140 -61.49 57.74 -51.22
CA LEU A 140 -62.17 56.68 -51.97
C LEU A 140 -63.30 57.24 -52.83
N GLN A 141 -64.20 58.03 -52.26
CA GLN A 141 -65.28 58.68 -53.02
C GLN A 141 -64.74 59.56 -54.16
N THR A 142 -63.63 60.26 -53.94
CA THR A 142 -62.99 61.09 -54.98
C THR A 142 -62.39 60.22 -56.08
N PHE A 143 -61.74 59.12 -55.72
CA PHE A 143 -61.17 58.15 -56.65
C PHE A 143 -62.27 57.52 -57.54
N LEU A 144 -63.34 57.02 -56.93
CA LEU A 144 -64.47 56.39 -57.63
C LEU A 144 -65.12 57.35 -58.64
N ARG A 145 -65.33 58.61 -58.23
CA ARG A 145 -65.90 59.66 -59.09
C ARG A 145 -64.98 59.97 -60.28
N ARG A 146 -63.69 60.26 -60.02
CA ARG A 146 -62.72 60.57 -61.08
C ARG A 146 -62.56 59.42 -62.07
N ALA A 147 -62.59 58.19 -61.58
CA ALA A 147 -62.49 57.01 -62.43
C ALA A 147 -63.66 56.91 -63.41
N PHE A 148 -64.87 57.35 -63.02
CA PHE A 148 -66.03 57.40 -63.90
C PHE A 148 -65.96 58.60 -64.87
N GLU A 149 -65.62 59.80 -64.38
CA GLU A 149 -65.49 61.04 -65.18
C GLU A 149 -64.49 60.88 -66.35
N VAL A 150 -63.37 60.18 -66.13
CA VAL A 150 -62.37 59.93 -67.19
C VAL A 150 -62.94 59.03 -68.30
N LEU A 151 -63.75 58.03 -67.96
CA LEU A 151 -64.39 57.19 -68.99
C LEU A 151 -65.47 57.94 -69.76
N ASP A 152 -66.28 58.73 -69.07
CA ASP A 152 -67.33 59.56 -69.67
C ASP A 152 -66.74 60.59 -70.65
N GLY A 153 -65.61 61.22 -70.27
CA GLY A 153 -64.85 62.12 -71.14
C GLY A 153 -64.25 61.42 -72.35
N LEU A 154 -63.69 60.21 -72.18
CA LEU A 154 -63.13 59.43 -73.29
C LEU A 154 -64.21 58.95 -74.27
N LEU A 155 -65.41 58.60 -73.79
CA LEU A 155 -66.55 58.27 -74.65
C LEU A 155 -67.03 59.49 -75.44
N SER A 156 -67.13 60.65 -74.78
CA SER A 156 -67.48 61.92 -75.44
C SER A 156 -66.45 62.35 -76.50
N GLU A 157 -65.15 62.17 -76.24
CA GLU A 157 -64.09 62.42 -77.22
C GLU A 157 -64.06 61.39 -78.36
N TYR A 158 -64.39 60.13 -78.07
CA TYR A 158 -64.50 59.07 -79.08
C TYR A 158 -65.67 59.32 -80.04
N GLU A 159 -66.83 59.69 -79.52
CA GLU A 159 -68.00 60.07 -80.32
C GLU A 159 -67.73 61.32 -81.17
N ALA A 160 -66.96 62.28 -80.66
CA ALA A 160 -66.60 63.50 -81.39
C ALA A 160 -65.50 63.29 -82.47
N SER A 161 -64.66 62.26 -82.34
CA SER A 161 -63.43 62.11 -83.16
C SER A 161 -63.51 61.07 -84.27
N SER A 162 -64.60 60.31 -84.37
CA SER A 162 -64.71 59.10 -85.19
C SER A 162 -64.94 59.34 -86.70
N HIS A 163 -64.18 60.22 -87.38
CA HIS A 163 -64.16 60.30 -88.87
C HIS A 163 -62.75 60.59 -89.49
N GLY A 164 -62.22 59.66 -90.33
CA GLY A 164 -61.24 59.92 -91.42
C GLY A 164 -59.98 59.01 -91.57
N PRO A 165 -59.60 58.50 -92.78
CA PRO A 165 -58.49 57.54 -93.00
C PRO A 165 -57.04 58.10 -92.98
N GLY A 166 -56.83 59.42 -93.00
CA GLY A 166 -55.49 60.03 -93.14
C GLY A 166 -54.76 60.35 -91.82
N LYS A 167 -55.37 60.09 -90.66
CA LYS A 167 -54.84 60.55 -89.36
C LYS A 167 -53.90 59.56 -88.66
N TRP A 168 -53.97 58.26 -88.95
CA TRP A 168 -53.07 57.27 -88.33
C TRP A 168 -51.60 57.57 -88.61
N GLN A 169 -51.26 58.04 -89.81
CA GLN A 169 -49.88 58.41 -90.12
C GLN A 169 -49.39 59.63 -89.33
N LYS A 170 -50.21 60.69 -89.19
CA LYS A 170 -49.86 61.87 -88.39
C LYS A 170 -49.81 61.57 -86.89
N LEU A 171 -50.72 60.72 -86.40
CA LEU A 171 -50.71 60.23 -85.02
C LEU A 171 -49.48 59.38 -84.75
N THR A 172 -49.11 58.48 -85.64
CA THR A 172 -47.88 57.67 -85.53
C THR A 172 -46.64 58.57 -85.49
N THR A 173 -46.54 59.59 -86.36
CA THR A 173 -45.41 60.53 -86.33
C THR A 173 -45.39 61.37 -85.05
N PHE A 174 -46.54 61.86 -84.56
CA PHE A 174 -46.63 62.61 -83.32
C PHE A 174 -46.29 61.75 -82.09
N LEU A 175 -46.81 60.53 -82.01
CA LEU A 175 -46.49 59.58 -80.94
C LEU A 175 -45.01 59.19 -80.99
N GLN A 176 -44.44 58.99 -82.18
CA GLN A 176 -43.01 58.73 -82.32
C GLN A 176 -42.19 59.92 -81.78
N GLN A 177 -42.46 61.14 -82.23
CA GLN A 177 -41.71 62.33 -81.79
C GLN A 177 -41.89 62.66 -80.30
N SER A 178 -43.09 62.46 -79.75
CA SER A 178 -43.37 62.75 -78.34
C SER A 178 -42.84 61.69 -77.38
N LEU A 179 -42.74 60.44 -77.83
CA LEU A 179 -42.35 59.31 -76.97
C LEU A 179 -40.89 58.89 -77.14
N GLU A 180 -40.22 59.24 -78.25
CA GLU A 180 -38.83 58.83 -78.52
C GLU A 180 -37.85 59.28 -77.43
N GLY A 181 -37.94 60.55 -76.98
CA GLY A 181 -37.12 61.07 -75.87
C GLY A 181 -37.41 60.42 -74.52
N PRO A 182 -38.66 60.44 -74.02
CA PRO A 182 -39.01 59.82 -72.74
C PRO A 182 -38.71 58.31 -72.67
N ILE A 183 -38.91 57.57 -73.77
CA ILE A 183 -38.57 56.14 -73.83
C ILE A 183 -37.05 55.95 -73.78
N LEU A 184 -36.27 56.76 -74.52
CA LEU A 184 -34.82 56.70 -74.49
C LEU A 184 -34.25 57.05 -73.10
N ASP A 185 -34.78 58.09 -72.45
CA ASP A 185 -34.38 58.49 -71.10
C ASP A 185 -34.75 57.42 -70.07
N LEU A 186 -35.93 56.80 -70.20
CA LEU A 186 -36.34 55.69 -69.35
C LEU A 186 -35.41 54.48 -69.54
N ALA A 187 -35.10 54.13 -70.79
CA ALA A 187 -34.17 53.04 -71.10
C ALA A 187 -32.77 53.34 -70.52
N LYS A 188 -32.28 54.57 -70.66
CA LYS A 188 -31.00 55.00 -70.11
C LYS A 188 -30.97 54.93 -68.58
N LYS A 189 -32.00 55.44 -67.90
CA LYS A 189 -32.15 55.33 -66.44
C LYS A 189 -32.13 53.88 -65.97
N GLN A 190 -32.82 52.98 -66.70
CA GLN A 190 -32.81 51.55 -66.37
C GLN A 190 -31.42 50.94 -66.56
N VAL A 191 -30.72 51.28 -67.65
CA VAL A 191 -29.33 50.82 -67.88
C VAL A 191 -28.39 51.32 -66.78
N ASP A 192 -28.50 52.60 -66.40
CA ASP A 192 -27.69 53.19 -65.33
C ASP A 192 -27.98 52.53 -63.97
N GLN A 193 -29.25 52.28 -63.67
CA GLN A 193 -29.69 51.57 -62.47
C GLN A 193 -29.10 50.16 -62.43
N ILE A 194 -29.24 49.38 -63.50
CA ILE A 194 -28.65 48.03 -63.63
C ILE A 194 -27.12 48.10 -63.48
N GLY A 195 -26.46 49.11 -64.06
CA GLY A 195 -25.02 49.32 -63.93
C GLY A 195 -24.59 49.58 -62.48
N SER A 196 -25.37 50.37 -61.74
CA SER A 196 -25.11 50.65 -60.33
C SER A 196 -25.32 49.40 -59.45
N GLU A 197 -26.40 48.65 -59.69
CA GLU A 197 -26.70 47.40 -58.98
C GLU A 197 -25.64 46.33 -59.23
N LYS A 198 -25.20 46.18 -60.49
CA LYS A 198 -24.10 45.27 -60.86
C LYS A 198 -22.80 45.64 -60.13
N SER A 199 -22.48 46.93 -60.04
CA SER A 199 -21.29 47.41 -59.35
C SER A 199 -21.37 47.16 -57.84
N ALA A 200 -22.53 47.43 -57.24
CA ALA A 200 -22.78 47.15 -55.82
C ALA A 200 -22.69 45.64 -55.52
N LEU A 201 -23.25 44.79 -56.40
CA LEU A 201 -23.17 43.34 -56.27
C LEU A 201 -21.73 42.85 -56.39
N MET A 202 -20.95 43.38 -57.33
CA MET A 202 -19.54 43.02 -57.50
C MET A 202 -18.71 43.35 -56.25
N LEU A 203 -18.95 44.50 -55.61
CA LEU A 203 -18.29 44.86 -54.35
C LEU A 203 -18.67 43.89 -53.21
N LYS A 204 -19.94 43.50 -53.14
CA LYS A 204 -20.40 42.48 -52.18
C LYS A 204 -19.71 41.13 -52.41
N CYS A 205 -19.59 40.69 -53.66
CA CYS A 205 -18.88 39.45 -53.99
C CYS A 205 -17.41 39.49 -53.53
N ARG A 206 -16.69 40.58 -53.84
CA ARG A 206 -15.29 40.76 -53.40
C ARG A 206 -15.16 40.76 -51.87
N SER A 207 -16.05 41.45 -51.18
CA SER A 207 -16.07 41.45 -49.70
C SER A 207 -16.33 40.06 -49.12
N ILE A 208 -17.20 39.27 -49.76
CA ILE A 208 -17.45 37.88 -49.35
C ILE A 208 -16.21 37.01 -49.61
N GLU A 209 -15.54 37.17 -50.75
CA GLU A 209 -14.27 36.49 -51.07
C GLU A 209 -13.18 36.79 -50.04
N ASP A 210 -12.98 38.07 -49.69
CA ASP A 210 -12.01 38.49 -48.68
C ASP A 210 -12.34 37.87 -47.30
N ARG A 211 -13.63 37.89 -46.92
CA ARG A 211 -14.09 37.28 -45.67
C ARG A 211 -13.89 35.77 -45.65
N MET A 212 -14.16 35.08 -46.76
CA MET A 212 -13.88 33.65 -46.89
C MET A 212 -12.38 33.37 -46.78
N GLY A 213 -11.52 34.19 -47.40
CA GLY A 213 -10.08 34.06 -47.29
C GLY A 213 -9.57 34.22 -45.86
N LEU A 214 -10.12 35.17 -45.10
CA LEU A 214 -9.80 35.34 -43.68
C LEU A 214 -10.24 34.14 -42.83
N LEU A 215 -11.47 33.66 -43.02
CA LEU A 215 -11.98 32.49 -42.32
C LEU A 215 -11.17 31.23 -42.65
N ASN A 216 -10.74 31.07 -43.90
CA ASN A 216 -9.91 29.93 -44.31
C ASN A 216 -8.54 29.95 -43.62
N LYS A 217 -7.87 31.11 -43.55
CA LYS A 217 -6.61 31.26 -42.80
C LYS A 217 -6.80 30.97 -41.31
N GLN A 218 -7.92 31.41 -40.73
CA GLN A 218 -8.23 31.12 -39.34
C GLN A 218 -8.47 29.63 -39.10
N LEU A 219 -9.15 28.96 -40.04
CA LEU A 219 -9.37 27.51 -40.02
C LEU A 219 -8.04 26.75 -40.09
N GLU A 220 -7.18 27.09 -41.06
CA GLU A 220 -5.85 26.48 -41.22
C GLU A 220 -4.99 26.66 -39.95
N ALA A 221 -4.98 27.85 -39.35
CA ALA A 221 -4.27 28.09 -38.09
C ALA A 221 -4.83 27.23 -36.93
N SER A 222 -6.15 27.07 -36.85
CA SER A 222 -6.80 26.21 -35.85
C SER A 222 -6.46 24.74 -36.07
N GLU A 223 -6.41 24.28 -37.31
CA GLU A 223 -6.02 22.90 -37.66
C GLU A 223 -4.55 22.62 -37.33
N MET A 224 -3.66 23.55 -37.65
CA MET A 224 -2.24 23.47 -37.27
C MET A 224 -2.05 23.42 -35.74
N ASN A 225 -2.82 24.22 -35.00
CA ASN A 225 -2.79 24.14 -33.54
C ASN A 225 -3.29 22.79 -33.04
N LYS A 226 -4.38 22.25 -33.62
CA LYS A 226 -4.92 20.94 -33.26
C LYS A 226 -3.91 19.82 -33.50
N THR A 227 -3.25 19.80 -34.66
CA THR A 227 -2.24 18.78 -34.98
C THR A 227 -1.01 18.88 -34.08
N GLU A 228 -0.59 20.10 -33.74
CA GLU A 228 0.48 20.35 -32.78
C GLU A 228 0.13 19.86 -31.37
N TYR A 229 -1.10 20.11 -30.90
CA TYR A 229 -1.58 19.58 -29.63
C TYR A 229 -1.57 18.05 -29.62
N LEU A 230 -2.08 17.40 -30.67
CA LEU A 230 -2.08 15.94 -30.80
C LEU A 230 -0.65 15.39 -30.77
N ARG A 231 0.28 16.03 -31.50
CA ARG A 231 1.71 15.65 -31.51
C ARG A 231 2.34 15.72 -30.11
N ARG A 232 2.03 16.74 -29.32
CA ARG A 232 2.50 16.85 -27.93
C ARG A 232 1.99 15.73 -27.05
N TYR A 233 0.71 15.36 -27.20
CA TYR A 233 0.15 14.22 -26.46
C TYR A 233 0.80 12.89 -26.86
N GLU A 234 0.98 12.66 -28.17
CA GLU A 234 1.65 11.47 -28.70
C GLU A 234 3.07 11.35 -28.13
N ASN A 235 3.84 12.44 -28.16
CA ASN A 235 5.18 12.47 -27.59
C ASN A 235 5.19 12.18 -26.08
N ALA A 236 4.29 12.80 -25.32
CA ALA A 236 4.19 12.55 -23.87
C ALA A 236 3.79 11.10 -23.54
N ILE A 237 2.97 10.47 -24.39
CA ILE A 237 2.63 9.04 -24.26
C ILE A 237 3.87 8.19 -24.53
N ASN A 238 4.63 8.50 -25.58
CA ASN A 238 5.85 7.77 -25.92
C ASN A 238 6.92 7.89 -24.83
N ASP A 239 7.13 9.09 -24.28
CA ASP A 239 8.06 9.32 -23.16
C ASP A 239 7.66 8.51 -21.93
N LYS A 240 6.35 8.46 -21.60
CA LYS A 240 5.85 7.64 -20.49
C LYS A 240 6.05 6.15 -20.73
N LYS A 241 5.88 5.66 -21.96
CA LYS A 241 6.15 4.26 -22.31
C LYS A 241 7.63 3.92 -22.15
N ALA A 242 8.52 4.77 -22.67
CA ALA A 242 9.96 4.59 -22.51
C ALA A 242 10.38 4.56 -21.02
N LEU A 243 9.84 5.48 -20.21
CA LEU A 243 10.07 5.49 -18.77
C LEU A 243 9.57 4.20 -18.09
N ALA A 244 8.41 3.68 -18.50
CA ALA A 244 7.87 2.44 -17.96
C ALA A 244 8.74 1.23 -18.32
N GLU A 245 9.26 1.16 -19.54
CA GLU A 245 10.21 0.14 -19.99
C GLU A 245 11.51 0.20 -19.18
N ASP A 246 12.05 1.40 -18.93
CA ASP A 246 13.22 1.62 -18.07
C ASP A 246 12.98 1.14 -16.63
N TYR A 247 11.84 1.49 -16.03
CA TYR A 247 11.49 1.01 -14.69
C TYR A 247 11.31 -0.51 -14.66
N MET A 248 10.70 -1.10 -15.69
CA MET A 248 10.55 -2.55 -15.81
C MET A 248 11.93 -3.24 -15.92
N GLY A 249 12.86 -2.67 -16.68
CA GLY A 249 14.24 -3.13 -16.75
C GLY A 249 14.97 -3.06 -15.41
N ARG A 250 14.77 -1.99 -14.64
CA ARG A 250 15.34 -1.88 -13.27
C ARG A 250 14.74 -2.90 -12.31
N ILE A 251 13.42 -3.10 -12.36
CA ILE A 251 12.72 -4.08 -11.52
C ILE A 251 13.24 -5.49 -11.81
N THR A 252 13.31 -5.88 -13.08
CA THR A 252 13.80 -7.20 -13.48
C THR A 252 15.26 -7.43 -13.07
N ASN A 253 16.12 -6.41 -13.18
CA ASN A 253 17.51 -6.48 -12.68
C ASN A 253 17.59 -6.64 -11.16
N LEU A 254 16.74 -5.94 -10.41
CA LEU A 254 16.69 -6.06 -8.95
C LEU A 254 16.16 -7.43 -8.53
N GLN A 255 15.13 -7.93 -9.21
CA GLN A 255 14.60 -9.28 -8.97
C GLN A 255 15.66 -10.34 -9.18
N SER A 256 16.43 -10.28 -10.28
CA SER A 256 17.50 -11.27 -10.52
C SER A 256 18.61 -11.20 -9.48
N LYS A 257 18.98 -9.99 -9.03
CA LYS A 257 19.92 -9.81 -7.92
C LYS A 257 19.38 -10.36 -6.60
N CYS A 258 18.11 -10.15 -6.29
CA CYS A 258 17.47 -10.69 -5.10
C CYS A 258 17.48 -12.23 -5.13
N SER A 259 17.09 -12.84 -6.25
CA SER A 259 17.14 -14.30 -6.40
C SER A 259 18.56 -14.86 -6.25
N SER A 260 19.57 -14.21 -6.82
CA SER A 260 20.98 -14.60 -6.65
C SER A 260 21.44 -14.47 -5.19
N LEU A 261 21.03 -13.42 -4.50
CA LEU A 261 21.36 -13.20 -3.10
C LEU A 261 20.66 -14.22 -2.19
N GLU A 262 19.38 -14.51 -2.44
CA GLU A 262 18.62 -15.56 -1.76
C GLU A 262 19.31 -16.91 -1.91
N GLU A 263 19.70 -17.30 -3.12
CA GLU A 263 20.43 -18.53 -3.37
C GLU A 263 21.74 -18.59 -2.57
N ARG A 264 22.53 -17.50 -2.57
CA ARG A 264 23.75 -17.40 -1.75
C ARG A 264 23.46 -17.53 -0.26
N CYS A 265 22.42 -16.88 0.25
CA CYS A 265 22.00 -16.99 1.65
C CYS A 265 21.61 -18.44 1.99
N THR A 266 20.88 -19.13 1.13
CA THR A 266 20.53 -20.54 1.36
C THR A 266 21.75 -21.45 1.38
N ASN A 267 22.73 -21.22 0.51
CA ASN A 267 23.97 -21.99 0.49
C ASN A 267 24.80 -21.75 1.75
N LEU A 268 25.01 -20.49 2.15
CA LEU A 268 25.72 -20.17 3.38
C LEU A 268 25.02 -20.73 4.63
N MET A 269 23.69 -20.75 4.65
CA MET A 269 22.93 -21.40 5.73
C MET A 269 23.23 -22.89 5.79
N LYS A 270 23.22 -23.59 4.64
CA LYS A 270 23.56 -25.02 4.57
C LYS A 270 25.00 -25.27 5.05
N ASP A 271 25.96 -24.45 4.63
CA ASP A 271 27.36 -24.55 5.04
C ASP A 271 27.54 -24.29 6.54
N ARG A 272 26.79 -23.34 7.10
CA ARG A 272 26.79 -23.07 8.54
C ARG A 272 26.24 -24.26 9.32
N ASP A 273 25.14 -24.84 8.85
CA ASP A 273 24.49 -25.94 9.54
C ASP A 273 25.32 -27.23 9.43
N SER A 274 26.03 -27.47 8.31
CA SER A 274 26.99 -28.57 8.18
C SER A 274 28.20 -28.38 9.11
N ALA A 275 28.82 -27.20 9.14
CA ALA A 275 29.92 -26.91 10.06
C ALA A 275 29.50 -27.03 11.54
N ARG A 276 28.26 -26.64 11.86
CA ARG A 276 27.70 -26.83 13.21
C ARG A 276 27.55 -28.30 13.56
N GLN A 277 27.10 -29.12 12.61
CA GLN A 277 26.99 -30.57 12.81
C GLN A 277 28.38 -31.19 13.02
N GLU A 278 29.38 -30.83 12.20
CA GLU A 278 30.75 -31.29 12.36
C GLU A 278 31.35 -30.88 13.71
N SER A 279 31.10 -29.65 14.16
CA SER A 279 31.52 -29.18 15.49
C SER A 279 30.89 -30.02 16.61
N LEU A 280 29.59 -30.34 16.51
CA LEU A 280 28.92 -31.22 17.47
C LEU A 280 29.52 -32.64 17.44
N ASP A 281 29.84 -33.17 16.26
CA ASP A 281 30.47 -34.47 16.11
C ASP A 281 31.86 -34.49 16.75
N TRP A 282 32.68 -33.46 16.53
CA TRP A 282 33.98 -33.29 17.18
C TRP A 282 33.85 -33.16 18.69
N LYS A 283 32.88 -32.39 19.18
CA LYS A 283 32.60 -32.28 20.62
C LYS A 283 32.29 -33.64 21.23
N ARG A 284 31.40 -34.43 20.59
CA ARG A 284 31.08 -35.79 21.05
C ARG A 284 32.32 -36.69 21.08
N LYS A 285 33.18 -36.62 20.06
CA LYS A 285 34.46 -37.37 20.04
C LYS A 285 35.39 -36.96 21.19
N CYS A 286 35.56 -35.66 21.44
CA CYS A 286 36.37 -35.15 22.54
C CYS A 286 35.81 -35.60 23.91
N ASP A 287 34.50 -35.48 24.12
CA ASP A 287 33.83 -35.93 25.35
C ASP A 287 34.01 -37.44 25.57
N GLN A 288 33.95 -38.23 24.49
CA GLN A 288 34.17 -39.68 24.54
C GLN A 288 35.61 -40.04 24.91
N ILE A 289 36.60 -39.35 24.34
CA ILE A 289 38.02 -39.52 24.69
C ILE A 289 38.26 -39.12 26.15
N LEU A 290 37.70 -37.99 26.60
CA LEU A 290 37.79 -37.53 27.99
C LEU A 290 37.16 -38.54 28.96
N SER A 291 36.01 -39.11 28.62
CA SER A 291 35.38 -40.14 29.44
C SER A 291 36.23 -41.41 29.53
N LYS A 292 36.85 -41.83 28.42
CA LYS A 292 37.75 -42.98 28.40
C LYS A 292 39.00 -42.71 29.23
N GLN A 293 39.62 -41.54 29.07
CA GLN A 293 40.78 -41.13 29.87
C GLN A 293 40.45 -41.11 31.36
N LYS A 294 39.28 -40.58 31.78
CA LYS A 294 38.86 -40.61 33.18
C LYS A 294 38.67 -42.02 33.72
N ALA A 295 38.14 -42.94 32.92
CA ALA A 295 37.99 -44.33 33.31
C ALA A 295 39.36 -45.02 33.49
N GLU A 296 40.28 -44.80 32.54
CA GLU A 296 41.66 -45.30 32.61
C GLU A 296 42.43 -44.69 33.79
N GLU A 297 42.30 -43.38 34.04
CA GLU A 297 42.86 -42.70 35.22
C GLU A 297 42.29 -43.29 36.50
N GLY A 298 40.98 -43.52 36.58
CA GLY A 298 40.33 -44.17 37.72
C GLY A 298 40.82 -45.60 37.95
N GLN A 299 41.01 -46.38 36.88
CA GLN A 299 41.61 -47.71 36.94
C GLN A 299 43.04 -47.64 37.47
N ALA A 300 43.89 -46.79 36.89
CA ALA A 300 45.27 -46.59 37.32
C ALA A 300 45.35 -46.13 38.78
N HIS A 301 44.43 -45.26 39.22
CA HIS A 301 44.34 -44.84 40.62
C HIS A 301 43.99 -46.02 41.54
N GLY A 302 43.07 -46.90 41.12
CA GLY A 302 42.75 -48.13 41.82
C GLY A 302 43.95 -49.08 41.91
N GLU A 303 44.68 -49.29 40.81
CA GLU A 303 45.90 -50.09 40.79
C GLU A 303 46.99 -49.51 41.72
N ILE A 304 47.22 -48.19 41.68
CA ILE A 304 48.13 -47.51 42.60
C ILE A 304 47.70 -47.71 44.05
N ALA A 305 46.41 -47.61 44.36
CA ALA A 305 45.89 -47.83 45.72
C ALA A 305 46.13 -49.27 46.20
N THR A 306 45.87 -50.27 45.36
CA THR A 306 46.13 -51.69 45.70
C THR A 306 47.63 -51.98 45.83
N LEU A 307 48.48 -51.39 44.99
CA LEU A 307 49.93 -51.50 45.11
C LEU A 307 50.43 -50.84 46.39
N LYS A 308 49.92 -49.66 46.75
CA LYS A 308 50.24 -48.99 48.03
C LYS A 308 49.80 -49.81 49.23
N SER A 309 48.58 -50.36 49.22
CA SER A 309 48.10 -51.20 50.33
C SER A 309 48.93 -52.47 50.46
N ARG A 310 49.31 -53.10 49.33
CA ARG A 310 50.19 -54.26 49.33
C ARG A 310 51.60 -53.92 49.82
N ALA A 311 52.17 -52.79 49.39
CA ALA A 311 53.47 -52.31 49.85
C ALA A 311 53.45 -52.07 51.37
N SER A 312 52.44 -51.37 51.88
CA SER A 312 52.24 -51.16 53.32
C SER A 312 52.09 -52.48 54.10
N ALA A 313 51.36 -53.45 53.57
CA ALA A 313 51.24 -54.78 54.17
C ALA A 313 52.60 -55.51 54.20
N THR A 314 53.37 -55.48 53.10
CA THR A 314 54.70 -56.09 53.06
C THR A 314 55.69 -55.37 53.98
N GLU A 315 55.58 -54.05 54.14
CA GLU A 315 56.37 -53.28 55.10
C GLU A 315 56.03 -53.67 56.53
N ALA A 316 54.74 -53.84 56.86
CA ALA A 316 54.30 -54.33 58.17
C ALA A 316 54.80 -55.76 58.46
N MET A 317 54.73 -56.66 57.48
CA MET A 317 55.27 -58.02 57.59
C MET A 317 56.79 -58.01 57.79
N LEU A 318 57.50 -57.14 57.09
CA LEU A 318 58.95 -56.98 57.22
C LEU A 318 59.33 -56.39 58.59
N GLY A 319 58.52 -55.46 59.11
CA GLY A 319 58.62 -54.98 60.49
C GLY A 319 58.43 -56.09 61.52
N ALA A 320 57.37 -56.89 61.40
CA ALA A 320 57.11 -58.02 62.29
C ALA A 320 58.24 -59.08 62.23
N ALA A 321 58.75 -59.39 61.05
CA ALA A 321 59.88 -60.30 60.89
C ALA A 321 61.17 -59.75 61.53
N ARG A 322 61.40 -58.44 61.46
CA ARG A 322 62.53 -57.77 62.14
C ARG A 322 62.38 -57.84 63.66
N GLU A 323 61.21 -57.59 64.21
CA GLU A 323 60.94 -57.68 65.65
C GLU A 323 61.11 -59.13 66.15
N GLN A 324 60.61 -60.12 65.40
CA GLN A 324 60.79 -61.53 65.73
C GLN A 324 62.27 -61.95 65.70
N ALA A 325 63.03 -61.47 64.72
CA ALA A 325 64.47 -61.73 64.64
C ALA A 325 65.23 -61.07 65.81
N GLN A 326 64.86 -59.85 66.21
CA GLN A 326 65.44 -59.18 67.37
C GLN A 326 65.13 -59.92 68.67
N SER A 327 63.89 -60.34 68.89
CA SER A 327 63.50 -61.13 70.06
C SER A 327 64.26 -62.47 70.13
N ALA A 328 64.40 -63.18 69.02
CA ALA A 328 65.21 -64.40 68.96
C ALA A 328 66.70 -64.15 69.25
N GLN A 329 67.24 -62.99 68.83
CA GLN A 329 68.61 -62.58 69.14
C GLN A 329 68.79 -62.24 70.62
N GLU A 330 67.80 -61.60 71.24
CA GLU A 330 67.78 -61.31 72.67
C GLU A 330 67.70 -62.59 73.51
N GLU A 331 66.81 -63.53 73.16
CA GLU A 331 66.74 -64.85 73.80
C GLU A 331 68.08 -65.60 73.66
N ALA A 332 68.68 -65.61 72.47
CA ALA A 332 69.99 -66.22 72.26
C ALA A 332 71.09 -65.57 73.12
N ALA A 333 71.02 -64.24 73.33
CA ALA A 333 71.92 -63.53 74.21
C ALA A 333 71.68 -63.89 75.70
N GLU A 334 70.43 -64.08 76.11
CA GLU A 334 70.10 -64.56 77.46
C GLU A 334 70.59 -65.98 77.72
N TRP A 335 70.42 -66.90 76.77
CA TRP A 335 70.94 -68.26 76.87
C TRP A 335 72.46 -68.27 76.98
N ARG A 336 73.14 -67.39 76.23
CA ARG A 336 74.60 -67.22 76.32
C ARG A 336 75.02 -66.74 77.71
N ARG A 337 74.34 -65.75 78.30
CA ARG A 337 74.59 -65.28 79.67
C ARG A 337 74.40 -66.38 80.71
N LYS A 338 73.34 -67.19 80.58
CA LYS A 338 73.06 -68.33 81.48
C LYS A 338 74.18 -69.39 81.41
N PHE A 339 74.65 -69.70 80.20
CA PHE A 339 75.78 -70.63 79.99
C PHE A 339 77.07 -70.12 80.63
N ASP A 340 77.38 -68.82 80.46
CA ASP A 340 78.59 -68.23 81.05
C ASP A 340 78.56 -68.26 82.58
N LEU A 341 77.39 -68.10 83.21
CA LEU A 341 77.24 -68.17 84.66
C LEU A 341 77.48 -69.60 85.18
N ALA A 342 76.86 -70.60 84.55
CA ALA A 342 77.07 -72.00 84.88
C ALA A 342 78.54 -72.43 84.71
N ALA A 343 79.22 -71.93 83.67
CA ALA A 343 80.65 -72.19 83.46
C ALA A 343 81.52 -71.59 84.59
N ARG A 344 81.18 -70.41 85.11
CA ARG A 344 81.91 -69.79 86.25
C ARG A 344 81.69 -70.56 87.55
N GLU A 345 80.47 -71.02 87.82
CA GLU A 345 80.15 -71.82 89.02
C GLU A 345 80.87 -73.17 89.02
N ALA A 346 80.94 -73.85 87.87
CA ALA A 346 81.70 -75.09 87.72
C ALA A 346 83.20 -74.90 87.98
N LYS A 347 83.77 -73.77 87.53
CA LYS A 347 85.19 -73.43 87.76
C LYS A 347 85.49 -73.18 89.25
N ALA A 348 84.59 -72.48 89.95
CA ALA A 348 84.73 -72.22 91.39
C ALA A 348 84.64 -73.50 92.25
N ALA A 349 83.82 -74.47 91.84
CA ALA A 349 83.74 -75.77 92.52
C ALA A 349 85.06 -76.58 92.38
N LEU A 350 85.72 -76.47 91.24
CA LEU A 350 86.97 -77.17 90.92
C LEU A 350 88.15 -76.62 91.75
N GLU A 351 88.23 -75.30 91.93
CA GLU A 351 89.25 -74.66 92.78
C GLU A 351 89.06 -75.01 94.26
N LYS A 352 87.82 -75.11 94.76
CA LYS A 352 87.54 -75.60 96.12
C LYS A 352 88.02 -77.04 96.33
N ALA A 353 87.79 -77.92 95.36
CA ALA A 353 88.24 -79.32 95.45
C ALA A 353 89.77 -79.43 95.50
N ALA A 354 90.50 -78.61 94.74
CA ALA A 354 91.97 -78.59 94.74
C ALA A 354 92.55 -78.22 96.12
N THR A 355 91.97 -77.23 96.80
CA THR A 355 92.45 -76.80 98.13
C THR A 355 92.23 -77.83 99.24
N VAL A 356 91.23 -78.71 99.11
CA VAL A 356 90.95 -79.79 100.07
C VAL A 356 91.97 -80.92 99.91
N GLN A 357 92.34 -81.24 98.67
CA GLN A 357 93.35 -82.26 98.37
C GLN A 357 94.74 -81.88 98.90
N GLU A 358 95.12 -80.61 98.80
CA GLU A 358 96.45 -80.14 99.22
C GLU A 358 96.63 -80.13 100.75
N ARG A 359 95.55 -79.91 101.51
CA ARG A 359 95.55 -80.06 102.99
C ARG A 359 95.69 -81.52 103.41
N SER A 360 95.09 -82.46 102.68
CA SER A 360 95.19 -83.89 102.94
C SER A 360 96.64 -84.38 102.82
N ASN A 361 97.35 -83.96 101.76
CA ASN A 361 98.73 -84.41 101.51
C ASN A 361 99.74 -83.93 102.57
N LYS A 362 99.54 -82.75 103.16
CA LYS A 362 100.43 -82.24 104.23
C LYS A 362 100.29 -83.01 105.55
N GLN A 363 99.11 -83.56 105.82
CA GLN A 363 98.85 -84.33 107.04
C GLN A 363 99.49 -85.73 107.01
N THR A 364 99.63 -86.32 105.82
CA THR A 364 100.24 -87.64 105.63
C THR A 364 101.75 -87.61 105.86
N GLN A 365 102.43 -86.55 105.44
CA GLN A 365 103.89 -86.42 105.54
C GLN A 365 104.38 -86.35 106.99
N ILE A 366 103.66 -85.62 107.86
CA ILE A 366 104.02 -85.48 109.28
C ILE A 366 103.91 -86.81 110.04
N ARG A 367 103.04 -87.72 109.58
CA ARG A 367 102.88 -89.06 110.18
C ARG A 367 104.01 -90.02 109.82
N GLU A 368 104.63 -89.89 108.66
CA GLU A 368 105.76 -90.76 108.27
C GLU A 368 107.05 -90.40 109.00
N ASP A 369 107.32 -89.11 109.23
CA ASP A 369 108.56 -88.66 109.86
C ASP A 369 108.61 -89.02 111.37
N ALA A 370 107.46 -88.98 112.05
CA ALA A 370 107.34 -89.41 113.45
C ALA A 370 107.59 -90.91 113.67
N LEU A 371 107.25 -91.76 112.68
CA LEU A 371 107.47 -93.21 112.76
C LEU A 371 108.95 -93.58 112.55
N ARG A 372 109.70 -92.82 111.74
CA ARG A 372 111.13 -93.10 111.49
C ARG A 372 112.01 -92.81 112.70
N GLU A 373 111.62 -91.88 113.56
CA GLU A 373 112.39 -91.49 114.73
C GLU A 373 112.27 -92.52 115.87
N GLU A 374 111.06 -93.08 116.09
CA GLU A 374 110.83 -94.13 117.10
C GLU A 374 111.55 -95.46 116.80
N PHE A 375 111.70 -95.84 115.51
CA PHE A 375 112.42 -97.05 115.12
C PHE A 375 113.94 -96.96 115.34
N SER A 376 114.52 -95.76 115.32
CA SER A 376 115.97 -95.57 115.52
C SER A 376 116.37 -95.61 117.00
N ALA A 377 115.50 -95.12 117.90
CA ALA A 377 115.71 -95.16 119.34
C ALA A 377 115.67 -96.59 119.91
N SER A 378 114.78 -97.45 119.39
CA SER A 378 114.60 -98.83 119.89
C SER A 378 115.76 -99.77 119.53
N LEU A 379 116.53 -99.48 118.48
CA LEU A 379 117.72 -100.26 118.09
C LEU A 379 118.96 -99.92 118.91
N ALA A 380 119.06 -98.71 119.47
CA ALA A 380 120.16 -98.31 120.35
C ALA A 380 120.02 -98.92 121.76
N GLU A 381 118.79 -99.17 122.23
CA GLU A 381 118.51 -99.72 123.56
C GLU A 381 118.77 -101.24 123.65
N LYS A 382 118.51 -102.00 122.57
CA LYS A 382 118.73 -103.46 122.54
C LYS A 382 120.18 -103.91 122.34
N ALA A 383 121.09 -103.01 121.95
CA ALA A 383 122.51 -103.32 121.77
C ALA A 383 123.34 -103.20 123.07
N ALA A 384 122.78 -102.62 124.14
CA ALA A 384 123.43 -102.44 125.43
C ALA A 384 123.15 -103.57 126.45
N GLU A 385 122.09 -104.36 126.27
CA GLU A 385 121.65 -105.36 127.26
C GLU A 385 122.28 -106.76 127.15
N SER A 386 123.05 -107.09 126.11
CA SER A 386 123.65 -108.44 125.97
C SER A 386 125.15 -108.54 126.30
N LYS A 387 125.74 -107.50 126.91
CA LYS A 387 127.14 -107.49 127.41
C LYS A 387 127.30 -107.60 128.94
N LEU A 388 126.24 -107.83 129.72
CA LEU A 388 126.32 -107.78 131.20
C LEU A 388 125.60 -108.91 131.96
N ARG A 389 125.75 -110.17 131.54
CA ARG A 389 125.48 -111.34 132.42
C ARG A 389 126.38 -112.53 132.07
N ASN A 390 127.66 -112.35 132.37
CA ASN A 390 128.64 -113.41 132.50
C ASN A 390 129.28 -113.25 133.91
N TYR A 391 129.40 -114.34 134.67
CA TYR A 391 130.07 -114.55 135.97
C TYR A 391 129.27 -114.40 137.29
N GLY A 392 129.24 -115.49 138.07
CA GLY A 392 129.03 -115.51 139.53
C GLY A 392 127.86 -116.38 140.03
N VAL A 393 127.89 -117.72 139.94
CA VAL A 393 128.60 -118.65 140.87
C VAL A 393 127.98 -118.56 142.29
N GLU A 394 127.03 -119.43 142.64
CA GLU A 394 127.25 -120.74 143.28
C GLU A 394 127.24 -120.62 144.82
N THR A 395 126.76 -121.70 145.46
CA THR A 395 126.73 -122.00 146.91
C THR A 395 125.53 -121.53 147.72
N SER A 396 124.90 -122.32 148.58
CA SER A 396 124.87 -123.77 148.86
C SER A 396 123.97 -123.93 150.11
N ALA A 397 123.62 -125.20 150.40
CA ALA A 397 123.31 -125.73 151.72
C ALA A 397 121.82 -125.84 152.11
N LEU A 398 121.31 -126.96 152.63
CA LEU A 398 121.84 -128.31 152.87
C LEU A 398 120.69 -129.14 153.47
N GLN A 399 120.75 -130.45 153.24
CA GLN A 399 120.03 -131.54 153.94
C GLN A 399 118.57 -131.77 153.49
N LEU A 400 118.17 -132.97 153.07
CA LEU A 400 118.42 -134.23 153.78
C LEU A 400 118.69 -135.41 152.84
N LYS A 401 119.53 -136.28 153.40
CA LYS A 401 120.03 -137.57 152.92
C LYS A 401 119.09 -138.67 153.42
N LYS A 402 119.10 -139.81 152.71
CA LYS A 402 118.64 -141.17 153.13
C LYS A 402 117.13 -141.46 153.06
N SER A 403 116.77 -142.36 152.14
CA SER A 403 116.39 -143.75 152.47
C SER A 403 116.02 -144.47 151.17
N ARG A 404 116.72 -145.56 150.82
CA ARG A 404 116.26 -146.93 151.12
C ARG A 404 114.93 -147.23 150.38
N THR A 405 115.02 -147.90 149.24
CA THR A 405 114.84 -149.36 149.13
C THR A 405 113.40 -149.84 149.31
N TRP A 406 112.93 -150.55 148.28
CA TRP A 406 112.15 -151.80 148.34
C TRP A 406 110.61 -151.75 148.20
N THR A 407 110.18 -152.21 147.01
CA THR A 407 109.25 -153.34 146.72
C THR A 407 107.89 -153.49 147.42
N ARG A 408 106.84 -153.50 146.57
CA ARG A 408 105.77 -154.53 146.37
C ARG A 408 104.63 -153.80 145.61
N SER A 409 104.06 -154.28 144.52
CA SER A 409 103.78 -155.65 144.10
C SER A 409 103.98 -155.86 142.59
#